data_AF-A0A972RMP6-F1
#
_entry.id   AF-A0A972RMP6-F1
#
_cell.length_a   1.000
_cell.length_b   1.000
_cell.length_c   1.000
_cell.angle_alpha   90.00
_cell.angle_beta   90.00
_cell.angle_gamma   90.00
#
_symmetry.space_group_name_H-M   'P 1'
#
loop_
_entity.id
_entity.type
_entity.pdbx_description
1 polymer ?
#
loop_
_entity_poly.entity_id
_entity_poly.type
_entity_poly.pdbx_seq_one_letter_code
_entity_poly.pdbx_strand_id
1 'polypeptide(L)'
;MEAPKTVDAFVDLIEQTIFEVKDLMSSIEYDELREYDEFMPAYKTLIEQLLQFKKEVTEGSHSFANGTDLAFYELAKQNRRSMPYYMMFEALNKAHHAGVE
;
A
#
# COMPACT_ATOMS: atom_id res chain seq x y z
N MET A 1 -7.73 -9.79 -6.54
CA MET A 1 -7.64 -9.94 -5.07
C MET A 1 -8.96 -9.49 -4.47
N GLU A 2 -9.50 -10.19 -3.47
CA GLU A 2 -10.70 -9.73 -2.76
C GLU A 2 -10.32 -8.62 -1.77
N ALA A 3 -11.20 -7.65 -1.57
CA ALA A 3 -10.98 -6.58 -0.60
C ALA A 3 -11.32 -7.11 0.80
N PRO A 4 -10.51 -6.78 1.83
CA PRO A 4 -10.78 -7.17 3.21
C PRO A 4 -12.11 -6.60 3.71
N LYS A 5 -12.77 -7.33 4.60
CA LYS A 5 -14.08 -6.98 5.16
C LYS A 5 -14.04 -6.65 6.65
N THR A 6 -12.94 -6.94 7.33
CA THR A 6 -12.74 -6.66 8.76
C THR A 6 -11.50 -5.79 8.96
N VAL A 7 -11.43 -5.07 10.07
CA VAL A 7 -10.24 -4.27 10.43
C VAL A 7 -8.98 -5.15 10.49
N ASP A 8 -9.05 -6.33 11.09
CA ASP A 8 -7.89 -7.23 11.20
C ASP A 8 -7.37 -7.65 9.82
N ALA A 9 -8.25 -8.11 8.94
CA ALA A 9 -7.87 -8.48 7.57
C ALA A 9 -7.35 -7.28 6.75
N PHE A 10 -7.82 -6.07 7.07
CA PHE A 10 -7.33 -4.84 6.47
C PHE A 10 -5.91 -4.54 6.95
N VAL A 11 -5.62 -4.69 8.25
CA VAL A 11 -4.27 -4.54 8.81
C VAL A 11 -3.31 -5.57 8.21
N ASP A 12 -3.71 -6.84 8.10
CA ASP A 12 -2.91 -7.89 7.46
C ASP A 12 -2.53 -7.52 6.02
N LEU A 13 -3.48 -6.98 5.25
CA LEU A 13 -3.21 -6.53 3.89
C LEU A 13 -2.24 -5.32 3.85
N ILE A 14 -2.31 -4.40 4.81
CA ILE A 14 -1.33 -3.31 4.92
C ILE A 14 0.07 -3.90 5.18
N GLU A 15 0.20 -4.86 6.09
CA GLU A 15 1.47 -5.51 6.41
C GLU A 15 2.05 -6.25 5.20
N GLN A 16 1.22 -6.98 4.48
CA GLN A 16 1.62 -7.65 3.24
C GLN A 16 2.07 -6.62 2.19
N THR A 17 1.34 -5.53 2.02
CA THR A 17 1.71 -4.47 1.06
C THR A 17 3.06 -3.84 1.42
N ILE A 18 3.31 -3.60 2.71
CA ILE A 18 4.62 -3.10 3.20
C ILE A 18 5.74 -4.10 2.89
N PHE A 19 5.49 -5.40 3.09
CA PHE A 19 6.46 -6.45 2.80
C PHE A 19 6.83 -6.45 1.31
N GLU A 20 5.85 -6.50 0.42
CA GLU A 20 6.07 -6.56 -1.04
C GLU A 20 6.82 -5.34 -1.58
N VAL A 21 6.51 -4.14 -1.07
CA VAL A 21 7.22 -2.93 -1.46
C VAL A 21 8.69 -2.99 -1.01
N LYS A 22 8.95 -3.47 0.22
CA LYS A 22 10.33 -3.65 0.72
C LYS A 22 11.08 -4.74 -0.04
N ASP A 23 10.41 -5.83 -0.38
CA ASP A 23 10.99 -6.94 -1.15
C ASP A 23 11.43 -6.47 -2.53
N LEU A 24 10.56 -5.74 -3.25
CA LEU A 24 10.93 -5.14 -4.53
C LEU A 24 12.09 -4.15 -4.39
N MET A 25 12.07 -3.28 -3.38
CA MET A 25 13.19 -2.36 -3.12
C MET A 25 14.51 -3.10 -2.89
N SER A 26 14.47 -4.22 -2.16
CA SER A 26 15.64 -5.08 -1.93
C SER A 26 16.13 -5.73 -3.22
N SER A 27 15.23 -6.26 -4.05
CA SER A 27 15.60 -6.82 -5.36
C SER A 27 16.20 -5.77 -6.29
N ILE A 28 15.72 -4.52 -6.24
CA ILE A 28 16.32 -3.44 -7.03
C ILE A 28 17.76 -3.16 -6.58
N GLU A 29 18.00 -3.15 -5.27
CA GLU A 29 19.33 -2.91 -4.70
C GLU A 29 20.31 -4.06 -4.96
N TYR A 30 19.87 -5.32 -4.88
CA TYR A 30 20.75 -6.49 -4.91
C TYR A 30 20.75 -7.29 -6.22
N ASP A 31 19.65 -7.29 -7.00
CA ASP A 31 19.50 -8.12 -8.20
C ASP A 31 19.74 -7.36 -9.52
N GLU A 32 20.45 -6.22 -9.45
CA GLU A 32 20.82 -5.37 -10.59
C GLU A 32 19.63 -4.90 -11.46
N LEU A 33 18.42 -4.75 -10.89
CA LEU A 33 17.24 -4.23 -11.59
C LEU A 33 17.29 -2.71 -11.78
N ARG A 34 18.40 -2.19 -12.31
CA ARG A 34 18.71 -0.75 -12.43
C ARG A 34 17.67 0.03 -13.23
N GLU A 35 16.92 -0.63 -14.10
CA GLU A 35 15.80 -0.03 -14.84
C GLU A 35 14.66 0.46 -13.92
N TYR A 36 14.64 0.03 -12.65
CA TYR A 36 13.68 0.46 -11.65
C TYR A 36 14.22 1.48 -10.64
N ASP A 37 15.50 1.88 -10.75
CA ASP A 37 16.13 2.83 -9.81
C ASP A 37 15.37 4.17 -9.75
N GLU A 38 14.79 4.60 -10.89
CA GLU A 38 14.02 5.83 -10.97
C GLU A 38 12.74 5.82 -10.11
N PHE A 39 12.20 4.64 -9.78
CA PHE A 39 11.00 4.49 -8.96
C PHE A 39 11.29 4.37 -7.46
N MET A 40 12.55 4.16 -7.06
CA MET A 40 12.95 4.03 -5.65
C MET A 40 12.47 5.17 -4.74
N PRO A 41 12.48 6.46 -5.17
CA PRO A 41 11.91 7.53 -4.36
C PRO A 41 10.42 7.34 -4.08
N ALA A 42 9.63 6.92 -5.07
CA ALA A 42 8.20 6.67 -4.90
C ALA A 42 7.96 5.51 -3.93
N TYR A 43 8.74 4.44 -4.01
CA TYR A 43 8.61 3.28 -3.11
C TYR A 43 8.92 3.65 -1.65
N LYS A 44 9.95 4.47 -1.42
CA LYS A 44 10.26 4.99 -0.08
C LYS A 44 9.10 5.80 0.49
N THR A 45 8.53 6.72 -0.29
CA THR A 45 7.36 7.49 0.13
C THR A 45 6.15 6.59 0.42
N LEU A 46 5.90 5.56 -0.39
CA LEU A 46 4.82 4.60 -0.13
C LEU A 46 5.02 3.84 1.16
N ILE A 47 6.24 3.40 1.48
CA ILE A 47 6.55 2.75 2.76
C ILE A 47 6.24 3.67 3.95
N GLU A 48 6.69 4.92 3.89
CA GLU A 48 6.43 5.89 4.97
C GLU A 48 4.94 6.10 5.17
N GLN A 49 4.19 6.28 4.08
CA GLN A 49 2.74 6.47 4.12
C GLN A 49 2.00 5.22 4.61
N LEU A 50 2.41 4.02 4.18
CA LEU A 50 1.82 2.76 4.64
C LEU A 50 2.08 2.49 6.13
N LEU A 51 3.29 2.79 6.63
CA LEU A 51 3.61 2.64 8.05
C LEU A 51 2.80 3.60 8.93
N GLN A 52 2.69 4.85 8.50
CA GLN A 52 1.86 5.84 9.18
C GLN A 52 0.38 5.43 9.14
N PHE A 53 -0.11 4.97 7.99
CA PHE A 53 -1.48 4.52 7.84
C PHE A 53 -1.79 3.28 8.69
N LYS A 54 -0.89 2.29 8.73
CA LYS A 54 -1.01 1.13 9.62
C LYS A 54 -1.22 1.59 11.06
N LYS A 55 -0.40 2.54 11.52
CA LYS A 55 -0.49 3.08 12.88
C LYS A 55 -1.88 3.69 13.12
N GLU A 56 -2.35 4.55 12.22
CA GLU A 56 -3.68 5.20 12.32
C GLU A 56 -4.83 4.19 12.42
N VAL A 57 -4.78 3.12 11.62
CA VAL A 57 -5.77 2.04 11.67
C VAL A 57 -5.70 1.28 13.00
N THR A 58 -4.50 0.88 13.44
CA THR A 58 -4.33 0.11 14.69
C THR A 58 -4.63 0.91 15.95
N GLU A 59 -4.45 2.23 15.92
CA GLU A 59 -4.81 3.14 17.02
C GLU A 59 -6.30 3.53 16.99
N GLY A 60 -7.05 3.10 15.98
CA GLY A 60 -8.47 3.41 15.81
C GLY A 60 -8.75 4.87 15.44
N SER A 61 -7.75 5.61 14.95
CA SER A 61 -7.88 7.00 14.52
C SER A 61 -8.25 7.14 13.03
N HIS A 62 -8.14 6.06 12.26
CA HIS A 62 -8.59 6.02 10.87
C HIS A 62 -10.12 5.92 10.73
N SER A 63 -10.69 6.69 9.80
CA SER A 63 -12.12 6.66 9.47
C SER A 63 -12.31 6.07 8.08
N PHE A 64 -13.01 4.94 8.01
CA PHE A 64 -13.40 4.28 6.76
C PHE A 64 -14.64 4.93 6.13
N ALA A 65 -14.89 4.63 4.85
CA ALA A 65 -16.05 5.09 4.07
C ALA A 65 -16.25 6.62 4.10
N ASN A 66 -15.15 7.38 4.15
CA ASN A 66 -15.17 8.84 4.24
C ASN A 66 -15.33 9.55 2.87
N GLY A 67 -15.46 8.79 1.78
CA GLY A 67 -15.64 9.30 0.43
C GLY A 67 -14.35 9.78 -0.27
N THR A 68 -13.18 9.49 0.30
CA THR A 68 -11.88 9.86 -0.29
C THR A 68 -11.01 8.64 -0.54
N ASP A 69 -10.07 8.74 -1.47
CA ASP A 69 -9.05 7.70 -1.64
C ASP A 69 -8.02 7.78 -0.52
N LEU A 70 -7.36 6.65 -0.23
CA LEU A 70 -6.22 6.62 0.68
C LEU A 70 -5.11 7.55 0.16
N ALA A 71 -4.44 8.28 1.05
CA ALA A 71 -3.48 9.33 0.69
C ALA A 71 -2.34 8.84 -0.24
N PHE A 72 -1.93 7.58 -0.11
CA PHE A 72 -0.90 6.95 -0.93
C PHE A 72 -1.42 6.38 -2.26
N TYR A 73 -2.73 6.29 -2.45
CA TYR A 73 -3.33 5.57 -3.57
C TYR A 73 -2.99 6.20 -4.92
N GLU A 74 -3.01 7.52 -5.04
CA GLU A 74 -2.66 8.17 -6.31
C GLU A 74 -1.18 8.02 -6.66
N LEU A 75 -0.28 8.05 -5.68
CA LEU A 75 1.13 7.76 -5.92
C LEU A 75 1.33 6.32 -6.42
N ALA A 76 0.64 5.35 -5.81
CA ALA A 76 0.68 3.96 -6.26
C ALA A 76 0.13 3.81 -7.69
N LYS A 77 -0.98 4.48 -8.01
CA LYS A 77 -1.62 4.45 -9.33
C LYS A 77 -0.76 5.05 -10.44
N GLN A 78 -0.03 6.13 -10.15
CA GLN A 78 0.94 6.73 -11.08
C GLN A 78 2.08 5.77 -11.42
N ASN A 79 2.48 4.93 -10.46
CA ASN A 79 3.58 3.97 -10.59
C ASN A 79 3.09 2.53 -10.82
N ARG A 80 1.81 2.32 -11.15
CA ARG A 80 1.22 0.96 -11.25
C ARG A 80 1.95 0.01 -12.20
N ARG A 81 2.62 0.53 -13.23
CA ARG A 81 3.34 -0.28 -14.22
C ARG A 81 4.64 -0.86 -13.69
N SER A 82 5.22 -0.22 -12.67
CA SER A 82 6.46 -0.66 -12.04
C SER A 82 6.20 -1.54 -10.81
N MET A 83 4.93 -1.76 -10.44
CA MET A 83 4.51 -2.46 -9.23
C MET A 83 3.76 -3.76 -9.54
N PRO A 84 4.40 -4.94 -9.43
CA PRO A 84 3.72 -6.22 -9.59
C PRO A 84 2.61 -6.45 -8.54
N TYR A 85 2.69 -5.77 -7.40
CA TYR A 85 1.74 -5.83 -6.27
C TYR A 85 0.65 -4.74 -6.29
N TYR A 86 0.49 -3.98 -7.39
CA TYR A 86 -0.47 -2.86 -7.44
C TYR A 86 -1.90 -3.22 -7.02
N MET A 87 -2.34 -4.46 -7.29
CA MET A 87 -3.66 -4.95 -6.88
C MET A 87 -3.91 -4.89 -5.36
N MET A 88 -2.86 -4.89 -4.54
CA MET A 88 -2.99 -4.73 -3.08
C MET A 88 -3.41 -3.31 -2.70
N PHE A 89 -2.86 -2.29 -3.38
CA PHE A 89 -3.27 -0.90 -3.21
C PHE A 89 -4.73 -0.68 -3.64
N GLU A 90 -5.15 -1.32 -4.73
CA GLU A 90 -6.56 -1.31 -5.15
C GLU A 90 -7.47 -1.98 -4.12
N ALA A 91 -7.06 -3.12 -3.56
CA ALA A 91 -7.83 -3.83 -2.54
C ALA A 91 -7.94 -3.01 -1.24
N LEU A 92 -6.86 -2.37 -0.79
CA LEU A 92 -6.87 -1.44 0.34
C LEU A 92 -7.81 -0.26 0.08
N ASN A 93 -7.70 0.40 -1.06
CA ASN A 93 -8.55 1.54 -1.37
C ASN A 93 -10.03 1.14 -1.50
N LYS A 94 -10.30 -0.03 -2.09
CA LYS A 94 -11.67 -0.56 -2.21
C LYS A 94 -12.28 -0.88 -0.85
N ALA A 95 -11.53 -1.53 0.05
CA ALA A 95 -12.01 -1.78 1.42
C ALA A 95 -12.17 -0.48 2.21
N HIS A 96 -11.28 0.49 2.00
CA HIS A 96 -11.42 1.82 2.59
C HIS A 96 -12.77 2.47 2.23
N HIS A 97 -13.12 2.47 0.95
CA HIS A 97 -14.39 3.02 0.46
C HIS A 97 -15.61 2.23 0.92
N ALA A 98 -15.51 0.90 0.94
CA ALA A 98 -16.62 0.04 1.35
C ALA A 98 -16.94 0.14 2.84
N GLY A 99 -15.94 0.49 3.66
CA GLY A 99 -16.00 0.23 5.09
C GLY A 99 -15.58 -1.20 5.40
N VAL A 100 -15.08 -1.39 6.62
CA VAL A 100 -14.77 -2.70 7.20
C VAL A 100 -15.51 -2.83 8.53
N GLU A 101 -15.88 -4.05 8.89
CA GLU A 101 -16.50 -4.43 10.17
C GLU A 101 -15.48 -4.49 11.32
#